data_AF-A0A9D5RIH2-F1
#
_entry.id   AF-A0A9D5RIH2-F1
#
_cell.length_a   1.000
_cell.length_b   1.000
_cell.length_c   1.000
_cell.angle_alpha   90.00
_cell.angle_beta   90.00
_cell.angle_gamma   90.00
#
_symmetry.space_group_name_H-M   'P 1'
#
loop_
_entity.id
_entity.type
_entity.pdbx_description
1 polymer ?
#
loop_
_entity_poly.entity_id
_entity_poly.type
_entity_poly.pdbx_seq_one_letter_code
_entity_poly.pdbx_strand_id
1 'polypeptide(L)'
;MMNTVAVIAEFNPFHNGHNYILEKAKEITNAENVIVIMSGDFVQRGAPAFMDKFSRTICALNSGADLVLELPIYYSLGSAEYFAQGAVSILDRLGIVTDLVFGSEYDDLKLLSDIADILVKEPEDFKNELQKDLKNGDSFALAREKAILQALHTDDPKVKDILSSPNSILSLEYLKALKRRNSTIKPHIIKRVGSAYNSKELSDKIPSATAIRSFITENHAKLQDELKEMVPESSFDQIINYKGSFGNTDSFTKILYYKLLQADKKGLTKYLDINEELSNKILDAADTFMAFDELCARCKSKNITYSRISRSLMHIVLDMKASNMEEYKADGYTGYARILGMKKDISPSIKTVKNIGNIKIFNQLKEAPEILSELEMRLLNETLFANKLYSLEFKGENVNEYRLQPTIL
;
A
#
# COMPACT_ATOMS: atom_id res chain seq x y z
N MET A 1 -15.51 -9.87 23.94
CA MET A 1 -14.36 -9.13 23.38
C MET A 1 -14.94 -8.27 22.27
N MET A 2 -14.63 -6.97 22.20
CA MET A 2 -15.21 -6.11 21.17
C MET A 2 -14.71 -6.52 19.78
N ASN A 3 -15.61 -6.66 18.81
CA ASN A 3 -15.23 -6.99 17.44
C ASN A 3 -14.58 -5.76 16.79
N THR A 4 -13.36 -5.93 16.29
CA THR A 4 -12.59 -4.86 15.65
C THR A 4 -12.18 -5.32 14.27
N VAL A 5 -12.72 -4.66 13.26
CA VAL A 5 -12.40 -4.94 11.87
C VAL A 5 -11.31 -4.01 11.38
N ALA A 6 -10.40 -4.55 10.59
CA ALA A 6 -9.35 -3.81 9.92
C ALA A 6 -9.59 -3.73 8.41
N VAL A 7 -9.22 -2.59 7.82
CA VAL A 7 -9.10 -2.39 6.37
C VAL A 7 -7.72 -1.81 6.06
N ILE A 8 -7.07 -2.32 5.03
CA ILE A 8 -5.76 -1.83 4.57
C ILE A 8 -5.99 -1.05 3.27
N ALA A 9 -5.56 0.20 3.21
CA ALA A 9 -5.91 1.09 2.11
C ALA A 9 -4.87 2.17 1.80
N GLU A 10 -5.04 2.82 0.65
CA GLU A 10 -4.29 4.02 0.27
C GLU A 10 -5.16 5.28 0.25
N PHE A 11 -6.47 5.12 -0.01
CA PHE A 11 -7.45 6.20 -0.14
C PHE A 11 -6.99 7.35 -1.04
N ASN A 12 -6.68 7.05 -2.30
CA ASN A 12 -5.92 7.94 -3.19
C ASN A 12 -6.69 8.45 -4.44
N PRO A 13 -7.71 9.33 -4.33
CA PRO A 13 -8.29 9.90 -3.12
C PRO A 13 -9.35 8.97 -2.49
N PHE A 14 -9.91 9.38 -1.34
CA PHE A 14 -11.08 8.71 -0.76
C PHE A 14 -12.30 8.89 -1.67
N HIS A 15 -13.07 7.83 -1.94
CA HIS A 15 -14.17 7.86 -2.91
C HIS A 15 -15.30 6.90 -2.50
N ASN A 16 -16.43 6.91 -3.21
CA ASN A 16 -17.62 6.15 -2.81
C ASN A 16 -17.38 4.64 -2.70
N GLY A 17 -16.53 4.06 -3.55
CA GLY A 17 -16.10 2.66 -3.40
C GLY A 17 -15.30 2.36 -2.11
N HIS A 18 -14.54 3.32 -1.58
CA HIS A 18 -13.86 3.16 -0.29
C HIS A 18 -14.86 3.24 0.87
N ASN A 19 -15.79 4.20 0.81
CA ASN A 19 -16.88 4.30 1.80
C ASN A 19 -17.68 3.00 1.89
N TYR A 20 -18.06 2.46 0.73
CA TYR A 20 -18.76 1.18 0.64
C TYR A 20 -18.00 0.03 1.31
N ILE A 21 -16.67 -0.05 1.13
CA ILE A 21 -15.85 -1.09 1.78
C ILE A 21 -15.86 -0.92 3.31
N LEU A 22 -15.76 0.31 3.83
CA LEU A 22 -15.80 0.55 5.28
C LEU A 22 -17.18 0.20 5.88
N GLU A 23 -18.26 0.62 5.22
CA GLU A 23 -19.63 0.29 5.63
C GLU A 23 -19.87 -1.22 5.62
N LYS A 24 -19.50 -1.90 4.53
CA LYS A 24 -19.66 -3.35 4.41
C LYS A 24 -18.76 -4.12 5.35
N ALA A 25 -17.53 -3.65 5.61
CA ALA A 25 -16.65 -4.27 6.58
C ALA A 25 -17.31 -4.29 7.97
N LYS A 26 -17.95 -3.19 8.38
CA LYS A 26 -18.68 -3.11 9.64
C LYS A 26 -19.90 -4.03 9.65
N GLU A 27 -20.68 -4.04 8.58
CA GLU A 27 -21.89 -4.88 8.43
C GLU A 27 -21.58 -6.39 8.52
N ILE A 28 -20.62 -6.89 7.74
CA ILE A 28 -20.36 -8.34 7.65
C ILE A 28 -19.65 -8.92 8.87
N THR A 29 -18.95 -8.08 9.63
CA THR A 29 -18.20 -8.50 10.84
C THR A 29 -18.93 -8.16 12.13
N ASN A 30 -20.01 -7.38 12.07
CA ASN A 30 -20.66 -6.76 13.23
C ASN A 30 -19.64 -6.04 14.13
N ALA A 31 -18.67 -5.36 13.53
CA ALA A 31 -17.60 -4.71 14.28
C ALA A 31 -18.08 -3.45 15.00
N GLU A 32 -17.58 -3.27 16.22
CA GLU A 32 -17.78 -2.05 17.01
C GLU A 32 -16.77 -0.97 16.61
N ASN A 33 -15.55 -1.39 16.26
CA ASN A 33 -14.46 -0.51 15.85
C ASN A 33 -13.97 -0.84 14.43
N VAL A 34 -13.68 0.20 13.64
CA VAL A 34 -13.05 0.10 12.32
C VAL A 34 -11.65 0.72 12.38
N ILE A 35 -10.62 -0.10 12.20
CA ILE A 35 -9.22 0.34 12.11
C ILE A 35 -8.79 0.36 10.64
N VAL A 36 -8.16 1.45 10.21
CA VAL A 36 -7.55 1.56 8.88
C VAL A 36 -6.03 1.59 9.02
N ILE A 37 -5.33 0.69 8.32
CA ILE A 37 -3.90 0.86 8.01
C ILE A 37 -3.80 1.59 6.68
N MET A 38 -3.24 2.80 6.68
CA MET A 38 -3.19 3.65 5.50
C MET A 38 -1.77 3.95 5.07
N SER A 39 -1.48 3.84 3.77
CA SER A 39 -0.24 4.39 3.20
C SER A 39 -0.06 5.85 3.61
N GLY A 40 1.16 6.22 3.99
CA GLY A 40 1.58 7.61 4.15
C GLY A 40 1.60 8.35 2.82
N ASP A 41 2.49 9.32 2.65
CA ASP A 41 2.47 10.22 1.49
C ASP A 41 2.97 9.58 0.18
N PHE A 42 3.34 8.30 0.20
CA PHE A 42 3.69 7.50 -0.97
C PHE A 42 2.99 6.15 -0.95
N VAL A 43 2.53 5.71 -2.12
CA VAL A 43 1.62 4.59 -2.32
C VAL A 43 2.28 3.42 -3.06
N GLN A 44 1.72 2.22 -2.93
CA GLN A 44 2.25 0.91 -3.34
C GLN A 44 2.57 0.83 -4.84
N ARG A 45 1.94 1.70 -5.64
CA ARG A 45 2.14 1.77 -7.08
C ARG A 45 3.43 2.49 -7.51
N GLY A 46 4.21 3.05 -6.58
CA GLY A 46 5.43 3.79 -6.90
C GLY A 46 5.25 5.30 -7.02
N ALA A 47 4.16 5.85 -6.49
CA ALA A 47 3.77 7.24 -6.70
C ALA A 47 3.60 8.00 -5.38
N PRO A 48 3.72 9.34 -5.40
CA PRO A 48 3.19 10.16 -4.32
C PRO A 48 1.67 9.97 -4.20
N ALA A 49 1.14 10.10 -2.99
CA ALA A 49 -0.29 10.20 -2.78
C ALA A 49 -0.83 11.48 -3.43
N PHE A 50 -2.02 11.41 -4.00
CA PHE A 50 -2.69 12.53 -4.67
C PHE A 50 -2.88 13.72 -3.72
N MET A 51 -3.17 13.42 -2.45
CA MET A 51 -3.23 14.38 -1.36
C MET A 51 -2.49 13.82 -0.15
N ASP A 52 -2.06 14.72 0.74
CA ASP A 52 -1.35 14.32 1.94
C ASP A 52 -2.18 13.37 2.81
N LYS A 53 -1.47 12.56 3.61
CA LYS A 53 -2.07 11.56 4.49
C LYS A 53 -3.02 12.13 5.53
N PHE A 54 -2.83 13.36 6.03
CA PHE A 54 -3.72 13.94 7.04
C PHE A 54 -5.08 14.28 6.43
N SER A 55 -5.08 14.87 5.23
CA SER A 55 -6.31 15.12 4.47
C SER A 55 -7.07 13.81 4.22
N ARG A 56 -6.37 12.75 3.81
CA ARG A 56 -6.97 11.41 3.62
C ARG A 56 -7.46 10.77 4.91
N THR A 57 -6.76 10.98 6.03
CA THR A 57 -7.18 10.54 7.37
C THR A 57 -8.49 11.20 7.79
N ILE A 58 -8.66 12.51 7.54
CA ILE A 58 -9.91 13.22 7.82
C ILE A 58 -11.07 12.60 7.03
N CYS A 59 -10.87 12.29 5.75
CA CYS A 59 -11.89 11.63 4.94
C CYS A 59 -12.27 10.26 5.53
N ALA A 60 -11.29 9.45 5.90
CA ALA A 60 -11.52 8.12 6.45
C ALA A 60 -12.30 8.16 7.77
N LEU A 61 -11.93 9.05 8.69
CA LEU A 61 -12.59 9.17 10.01
C LEU A 61 -14.05 9.64 9.88
N ASN A 62 -14.31 10.61 8.99
CA ASN A 62 -15.68 11.07 8.69
C ASN A 62 -16.51 10.03 7.92
N SER A 63 -15.85 9.04 7.31
CA SER A 63 -16.49 7.95 6.54
C SER A 63 -16.54 6.62 7.31
N GLY A 64 -16.51 6.68 8.64
CA GLY A 64 -16.76 5.51 9.49
C GLY A 64 -15.53 4.82 10.07
N ALA A 65 -14.30 5.19 9.70
CA ALA A 65 -13.11 4.71 10.41
C ALA A 65 -13.05 5.30 11.83
N ASP A 66 -12.58 4.53 12.80
CA ASP A 66 -12.45 4.97 14.20
C ASP A 66 -10.98 5.23 14.57
N LEU A 67 -10.05 4.56 13.88
CA LEU A 67 -8.61 4.76 14.02
C LEU A 67 -7.92 4.62 12.66
N VAL A 68 -7.04 5.55 12.34
CA VAL A 68 -6.19 5.49 11.14
C VAL A 68 -4.73 5.44 11.57
N LEU A 69 -4.04 4.37 11.18
CA LEU A 69 -2.63 4.13 11.45
C LEU A 69 -1.80 4.31 10.17
N GLU A 70 -0.62 4.91 10.30
CA GLU A 70 0.32 5.04 9.17
C GLU A 70 1.00 3.70 8.90
N LEU A 71 1.02 3.28 7.63
CA LEU A 71 1.87 2.21 7.14
C LEU A 71 3.26 2.78 6.83
N PRO A 72 4.34 2.30 7.48
CA PRO A 72 5.69 2.79 7.25
C PRO A 72 6.14 2.69 5.78
N ILE A 73 7.02 3.61 5.36
CA ILE A 73 7.35 3.84 3.94
C ILE A 73 7.90 2.60 3.22
N TYR A 74 8.68 1.77 3.92
CA TYR A 74 9.22 0.52 3.38
C TYR A 74 8.14 -0.48 2.95
N TYR A 75 6.96 -0.41 3.57
CA TYR A 75 5.84 -1.29 3.25
C TYR A 75 4.83 -0.57 2.35
N SER A 76 4.54 0.71 2.61
CA SER A 76 3.56 1.47 1.83
C SER A 76 3.99 1.68 0.39
N LEU A 77 5.30 1.84 0.14
CA LEU A 77 5.90 1.94 -1.19
C LEU A 77 6.53 0.61 -1.65
N GLY A 78 6.22 -0.51 -1.00
CA GLY A 78 6.78 -1.82 -1.32
C GLY A 78 6.01 -2.60 -2.39
N SER A 79 6.44 -3.83 -2.68
CA SER A 79 5.65 -4.80 -3.45
C SER A 79 4.35 -5.16 -2.73
N ALA A 80 3.41 -5.85 -3.41
CA ALA A 80 2.19 -6.34 -2.75
C ALA A 80 2.50 -7.23 -1.53
N GLU A 81 3.59 -8.01 -1.60
CA GLU A 81 4.06 -8.83 -0.49
C GLU A 81 4.52 -7.95 0.69
N TYR A 82 5.40 -6.97 0.47
CA TYR A 82 5.87 -6.10 1.54
C TYR A 82 4.76 -5.24 2.13
N PHE A 83 3.85 -4.75 1.29
CA PHE A 83 2.66 -4.01 1.70
C PHE A 83 1.79 -4.83 2.65
N ALA A 84 1.44 -6.07 2.24
CA ALA A 84 0.63 -6.96 3.04
C ALA A 84 1.34 -7.39 4.34
N GLN A 85 2.62 -7.76 4.27
CA GLN A 85 3.37 -8.21 5.44
C GLN A 85 3.53 -7.09 6.48
N GLY A 86 3.88 -5.88 6.04
CA GLY A 86 3.98 -4.72 6.93
C GLY A 86 2.65 -4.39 7.58
N ALA A 87 1.57 -4.29 6.81
CA ALA A 87 0.25 -3.96 7.33
C ALA A 87 -0.30 -5.04 8.29
N VAL A 88 -0.23 -6.31 7.91
CA VAL A 88 -0.68 -7.42 8.76
C VAL A 88 0.20 -7.57 10.01
N SER A 89 1.50 -7.24 9.95
CA SER A 89 2.36 -7.23 11.14
C SER A 89 1.88 -6.23 12.20
N ILE A 90 1.40 -5.06 11.79
CA ILE A 90 0.81 -4.07 12.69
C ILE A 90 -0.48 -4.63 13.28
N LEU A 91 -1.41 -5.07 12.42
CA LEU A 91 -2.73 -5.55 12.83
C LEU A 91 -2.67 -6.70 13.83
N ASP A 92 -1.82 -7.69 13.54
CA ASP A 92 -1.62 -8.87 14.37
C ASP A 92 -1.04 -8.50 15.75
N ARG A 93 -0.07 -7.57 15.78
CA ARG A 93 0.54 -7.13 17.04
C ARG A 93 -0.34 -6.19 17.86
N LEU A 94 -1.37 -5.55 17.29
CA LEU A 94 -2.33 -4.75 18.06
C LEU A 94 -3.09 -5.58 19.10
N GLY A 95 -3.29 -6.88 18.85
CA GLY A 95 -3.94 -7.82 19.78
C GLY A 95 -5.46 -7.64 19.95
N ILE A 96 -6.05 -6.60 19.35
CA ILE A 96 -7.50 -6.32 19.42
C ILE A 96 -8.24 -6.58 18.11
N VAL A 97 -7.52 -6.77 17.00
CA VAL A 97 -8.12 -6.94 15.67
C VAL A 97 -8.65 -8.37 15.54
N THR A 98 -9.92 -8.50 15.20
CA THR A 98 -10.60 -9.79 15.04
C THR A 98 -10.75 -10.18 13.59
N ASP A 99 -10.95 -9.21 12.71
CA ASP A 99 -11.33 -9.42 11.32
C ASP A 99 -10.53 -8.49 10.39
N LEU A 100 -10.14 -8.98 9.23
CA LEU A 100 -9.52 -8.21 8.16
C LEU A 100 -10.40 -8.30 6.91
N VAL A 101 -10.87 -7.15 6.44
CA VAL A 101 -11.72 -7.07 5.25
C VAL A 101 -10.95 -6.43 4.11
N PHE A 102 -11.01 -7.04 2.92
CA PHE A 102 -10.42 -6.49 1.70
C PHE A 102 -11.31 -6.73 0.48
N GLY A 103 -11.19 -5.81 -0.48
CA GLY A 103 -11.86 -5.94 -1.77
C GLY A 103 -11.06 -6.82 -2.72
N SER A 104 -11.75 -7.66 -3.49
CA SER A 104 -11.14 -8.52 -4.52
C SER A 104 -12.01 -8.55 -5.78
N GLU A 105 -11.40 -8.82 -6.94
CA GLU A 105 -12.16 -9.12 -8.16
C GLU A 105 -12.97 -10.42 -8.02
N TYR A 106 -12.51 -11.36 -7.17
CA TYR A 106 -13.14 -12.65 -6.89
C TYR A 106 -13.52 -12.78 -5.42
N ASP A 107 -14.71 -13.31 -5.15
CA ASP A 107 -15.29 -13.53 -3.82
C ASP A 107 -15.11 -14.96 -3.28
N ASP A 108 -14.27 -15.77 -3.93
CA ASP A 108 -13.97 -17.14 -3.49
C ASP A 108 -12.80 -17.18 -2.49
N LEU A 109 -13.11 -16.89 -1.22
CA LEU A 109 -12.14 -16.91 -0.13
C LEU A 109 -11.51 -18.29 0.06
N LYS A 110 -12.25 -19.37 -0.24
CA LYS A 110 -11.74 -20.74 -0.09
C LYS A 110 -10.63 -20.99 -1.11
N LEU A 111 -10.88 -20.72 -2.39
CA LEU A 111 -9.87 -20.87 -3.44
C LEU A 111 -8.64 -19.99 -3.19
N LEU A 112 -8.85 -18.71 -2.81
CA LEU A 112 -7.75 -17.81 -2.46
C LEU A 112 -6.92 -18.33 -1.27
N SER A 113 -7.58 -18.88 -0.24
CA SER A 113 -6.90 -19.48 0.91
C SER A 113 -6.10 -20.71 0.53
N ASP A 114 -6.66 -21.59 -0.31
CA ASP A 114 -5.98 -22.82 -0.74
C ASP A 114 -4.75 -22.50 -1.61
N ILE A 115 -4.86 -21.51 -2.52
CA ILE A 115 -3.71 -20.98 -3.28
C ILE A 115 -2.66 -20.40 -2.31
N ALA A 116 -3.08 -19.58 -1.33
CA ALA A 116 -2.16 -19.01 -0.36
C ALA A 116 -1.46 -20.09 0.50
N ASP A 117 -2.15 -21.19 0.84
CA ASP A 117 -1.54 -22.33 1.55
C ASP A 117 -0.41 -22.98 0.75
N ILE A 118 -0.63 -23.21 -0.55
CA ILE A 118 0.41 -23.75 -1.45
C ILE A 118 1.61 -22.80 -1.50
N LEU A 119 1.36 -21.49 -1.63
CA LEU A 119 2.41 -20.47 -1.74
C LEU A 119 3.16 -20.20 -0.43
N VAL A 120 2.60 -20.58 0.71
CA VAL A 120 3.28 -20.47 2.01
C VAL A 120 4.05 -21.75 2.34
N LYS A 121 3.43 -22.91 2.12
CA LYS A 121 4.02 -24.22 2.47
C LYS A 121 5.02 -24.69 1.43
N GLU A 122 4.84 -24.29 0.17
CA GLU A 122 5.59 -24.71 -1.01
C GLU A 122 5.88 -26.22 -1.01
N PRO A 123 4.83 -27.07 -1.12
CA PRO A 123 4.99 -28.52 -1.11
C PRO A 123 5.88 -29.00 -2.26
N GLU A 124 6.49 -30.17 -2.10
CA GLU A 124 7.52 -30.67 -3.02
C GLU A 124 7.00 -30.82 -4.46
N ASP A 125 5.75 -31.28 -4.64
CA ASP A 125 5.12 -31.40 -5.96
C ASP A 125 4.99 -30.05 -6.66
N PHE A 126 4.63 -28.99 -5.92
CA PHE A 126 4.59 -27.62 -6.44
C PHE A 126 5.98 -27.13 -6.85
N LYS A 127 7.00 -27.35 -6.00
CA LYS A 127 8.39 -26.93 -6.29
C LYS A 127 8.95 -27.64 -7.51
N ASN A 128 8.73 -28.95 -7.61
CA ASN A 128 9.20 -29.77 -8.72
C ASN A 128 8.59 -29.33 -10.04
N GLU A 129 7.27 -29.11 -10.08
CA GLU A 129 6.60 -28.64 -11.30
C GLU A 129 7.06 -27.23 -11.69
N LEU A 130 7.15 -26.31 -10.72
CA LEU A 130 7.65 -24.95 -10.96
C LEU A 130 9.06 -24.97 -11.57
N GLN A 131 9.98 -25.76 -11.00
CA GLN A 131 11.34 -25.87 -11.51
C GLN A 131 11.40 -26.52 -12.90
N LYS A 132 10.56 -27.52 -13.15
CA LYS A 132 10.47 -28.19 -14.45
C LYS A 132 10.03 -27.21 -15.54
N ASP A 133 8.98 -26.43 -15.31
CA ASP A 133 8.48 -25.45 -16.29
C ASP A 133 9.45 -24.28 -16.51
N LEU A 134 10.10 -23.80 -15.45
CA LEU A 134 11.18 -22.81 -15.58
C LEU A 134 12.34 -23.32 -16.45
N LYS A 135 12.74 -24.59 -16.28
CA LYS A 135 13.78 -25.23 -17.13
C LYS A 135 13.32 -25.39 -18.58
N ASN A 136 12.02 -25.52 -18.81
CA ASN A 136 11.42 -25.58 -20.15
C ASN A 136 11.30 -24.20 -20.82
N GLY A 137 11.71 -23.13 -20.14
CA GLY A 137 11.72 -21.76 -20.67
C GLY A 137 10.45 -20.97 -20.41
N ASP A 138 9.52 -21.47 -19.58
CA ASP A 138 8.34 -20.71 -19.20
C ASP A 138 8.72 -19.49 -18.35
N SER A 139 7.99 -18.40 -18.54
CA SER A 139 8.10 -17.25 -17.63
C SER A 139 7.69 -17.66 -16.21
N PHE A 140 8.27 -17.01 -15.20
CA PHE A 140 7.93 -17.29 -13.80
C PHE A 140 6.43 -17.24 -13.50
N ALA A 141 5.69 -16.30 -14.10
CA ALA A 141 4.24 -16.20 -13.92
C ALA A 141 3.50 -17.44 -14.45
N LEU A 142 3.87 -17.89 -15.66
CA LEU A 142 3.27 -19.07 -16.30
C LEU A 142 3.64 -20.37 -15.58
N ALA A 143 4.91 -20.55 -15.24
CA ALA A 143 5.39 -21.73 -14.51
C ALA A 143 4.72 -21.83 -13.12
N ARG A 144 4.52 -20.69 -12.45
CA ARG A 144 3.82 -20.62 -11.16
C ARG A 144 2.34 -20.95 -11.29
N GLU A 145 1.66 -20.45 -12.32
CA GLU A 145 0.26 -20.77 -12.60
C GLU A 145 0.06 -22.29 -12.77
N LYS A 146 0.86 -22.93 -13.64
CA LYS A 146 0.80 -24.37 -13.89
C LYS A 146 1.05 -25.20 -12.63
N ALA A 147 2.08 -24.85 -11.87
CA ALA A 147 2.42 -25.54 -10.63
C ALA A 147 1.29 -25.44 -9.58
N ILE A 148 0.59 -24.30 -9.50
CA ILE A 148 -0.56 -24.12 -8.60
C ILE A 148 -1.74 -24.97 -9.05
N LEU A 149 -2.09 -24.95 -10.35
CA LEU A 149 -3.18 -25.76 -10.90
C LEU A 149 -2.97 -27.26 -10.62
N GLN A 150 -1.75 -27.74 -10.84
CA GLN A 150 -1.37 -29.12 -10.53
C GLN A 150 -1.48 -29.44 -9.04
N ALA A 151 -0.98 -28.57 -8.16
CA ALA A 151 -1.03 -28.76 -6.71
C ALA A 151 -2.46 -28.69 -6.14
N LEU A 152 -3.37 -27.97 -6.80
CA LEU A 152 -4.80 -27.93 -6.48
C LEU A 152 -5.59 -29.09 -7.11
N HIS A 153 -5.00 -29.87 -8.00
CA HIS A 153 -5.68 -30.87 -8.82
C HIS A 153 -6.91 -30.30 -9.55
N THR A 154 -6.75 -29.12 -10.15
CA THR A 154 -7.82 -28.41 -10.84
C THR A 154 -7.34 -27.77 -12.13
N ASP A 155 -8.25 -27.60 -13.08
CA ASP A 155 -8.06 -26.81 -14.30
C ASP A 155 -8.93 -25.53 -14.27
N ASP A 156 -9.37 -25.10 -13.07
CA ASP A 156 -10.23 -23.91 -12.93
C ASP A 156 -9.54 -22.67 -13.51
N PRO A 157 -10.07 -22.08 -14.61
CA PRO A 157 -9.45 -20.93 -15.26
C PRO A 157 -9.37 -19.69 -14.34
N LYS A 158 -10.17 -19.64 -13.26
CA LYS A 158 -10.11 -18.55 -12.27
C LYS A 158 -8.75 -18.41 -11.59
N VAL A 159 -7.97 -19.49 -11.48
CA VAL A 159 -6.63 -19.45 -10.85
C VAL A 159 -5.74 -18.46 -11.59
N LYS A 160 -5.76 -18.50 -12.92
CA LYS A 160 -5.00 -17.57 -13.77
C LYS A 160 -5.41 -16.12 -13.53
N ASP A 161 -6.71 -15.86 -13.46
CA ASP A 161 -7.22 -14.52 -13.27
C ASP A 161 -6.89 -13.98 -11.87
N ILE A 162 -6.98 -14.82 -10.84
CA ILE A 162 -6.59 -14.49 -9.46
C ILE A 162 -5.11 -14.09 -9.41
N LEU A 163 -4.24 -14.81 -10.12
CA LEU A 163 -2.80 -14.57 -10.13
C LEU A 163 -2.38 -13.36 -10.98
N SER A 164 -3.29 -12.79 -11.77
CA SER A 164 -3.02 -11.66 -12.66
C SER A 164 -3.78 -10.38 -12.28
N SER A 165 -4.86 -10.50 -11.50
CA SER A 165 -5.69 -9.37 -11.11
C SER A 165 -5.12 -8.64 -9.88
N PRO A 166 -4.99 -7.30 -9.90
CA PRO A 166 -4.27 -6.56 -8.85
C PRO A 166 -4.83 -6.72 -7.43
N ASN A 167 -6.16 -6.67 -7.24
CA ASN A 167 -6.73 -6.80 -5.90
C ASN A 167 -6.72 -8.27 -5.42
N SER A 168 -6.80 -9.23 -6.34
CA SER A 168 -6.68 -10.66 -6.06
C SER A 168 -5.26 -11.05 -5.65
N ILE A 169 -4.24 -10.49 -6.33
CA ILE A 169 -2.84 -10.63 -5.90
C ILE A 169 -2.66 -10.06 -4.49
N LEU A 170 -3.21 -8.88 -4.22
CA LEU A 170 -3.10 -8.26 -2.89
C LEU A 170 -3.84 -9.08 -1.82
N SER A 171 -5.00 -9.64 -2.16
CA SER A 171 -5.76 -10.57 -1.32
C SER A 171 -4.95 -11.81 -0.96
N LEU A 172 -4.28 -12.42 -1.94
CA LEU A 172 -3.37 -13.55 -1.71
C LEU A 172 -2.23 -13.17 -0.76
N GLU A 173 -1.64 -11.97 -0.93
CA GLU A 173 -0.55 -11.52 -0.06
C GLU A 173 -1.01 -11.26 1.37
N TYR A 174 -2.24 -10.77 1.61
CA TYR A 174 -2.82 -10.69 2.94
C TYR A 174 -3.01 -12.07 3.57
N LEU A 175 -3.55 -13.03 2.83
CA LEU A 175 -3.73 -14.40 3.32
C LEU A 175 -2.39 -15.07 3.63
N LYS A 176 -1.38 -14.88 2.78
CA LYS A 176 -0.01 -15.34 3.04
C LYS A 176 0.57 -14.71 4.30
N ALA A 177 0.38 -13.41 4.49
CA ALA A 177 0.87 -12.69 5.68
C ALA A 177 0.20 -13.18 6.97
N LEU A 178 -1.12 -13.39 6.97
CA LEU A 178 -1.85 -13.97 8.09
C LEU A 178 -1.35 -15.38 8.44
N LYS A 179 -1.22 -16.25 7.43
CA LYS A 179 -0.76 -17.64 7.59
C LYS A 179 0.67 -17.72 8.11
N ARG A 180 1.62 -16.96 7.54
CA ARG A 180 3.03 -16.95 7.98
C ARG A 180 3.20 -16.51 9.42
N ARG A 181 2.29 -15.66 9.92
CA ARG A 181 2.29 -15.19 11.30
C ARG A 181 1.49 -16.08 12.26
N ASN A 182 0.82 -17.13 11.76
CA ASN A 182 -0.17 -17.89 12.51
C ASN A 182 -1.20 -16.97 13.20
N SER A 183 -1.61 -15.91 12.48
CA SER A 183 -2.53 -14.91 13.02
C SER A 183 -3.92 -15.50 13.24
N THR A 184 -4.59 -15.02 14.28
CA THR A 184 -5.99 -15.39 14.58
C THR A 184 -7.03 -14.51 13.88
N ILE A 185 -6.57 -13.44 13.20
CA ILE A 185 -7.43 -12.52 12.45
C ILE A 185 -8.12 -13.25 11.31
N LYS A 186 -9.44 -13.11 11.24
CA LYS A 186 -10.28 -13.76 10.22
C LYS A 186 -10.33 -12.91 8.94
N PRO A 187 -9.91 -13.44 7.78
CA PRO A 187 -10.03 -12.73 6.52
C PRO A 187 -11.46 -12.76 5.98
N HIS A 188 -11.91 -11.66 5.38
CA HIS A 188 -13.19 -11.53 4.71
C HIS A 188 -13.02 -10.81 3.38
N ILE A 189 -13.80 -11.22 2.38
CA ILE A 189 -13.72 -10.67 1.03
C ILE A 189 -15.01 -9.94 0.70
N ILE A 190 -14.86 -8.74 0.15
CA ILE A 190 -15.93 -8.02 -0.52
C ILE A 190 -15.66 -8.06 -2.02
N LYS A 191 -16.62 -8.57 -2.79
CA LYS A 191 -16.57 -8.48 -4.25
C LYS A 191 -16.60 -7.01 -4.66
N ARG A 192 -15.64 -6.56 -5.46
CA ARG A 192 -15.66 -5.20 -5.97
C ARG A 192 -16.87 -5.01 -6.90
N VAL A 193 -17.69 -4.00 -6.60
CA VAL A 193 -18.80 -3.54 -7.45
C VAL A 193 -18.30 -2.29 -8.18
N GLY A 194 -18.18 -2.33 -9.51
CA GLY A 194 -17.70 -1.22 -10.34
C GLY A 194 -16.43 -1.53 -11.17
N SER A 195 -16.09 -0.62 -12.08
CA SER A 195 -15.15 -0.82 -13.19
C SER A 195 -13.83 -1.54 -12.86
N ALA A 196 -13.41 -2.38 -13.80
CA ALA A 196 -12.11 -3.02 -13.80
C ALA A 196 -11.00 -2.00 -13.49
N TYR A 197 -10.04 -2.41 -12.66
CA TYR A 197 -8.86 -1.63 -12.33
C TYR A 197 -8.21 -1.12 -13.62
N ASN A 198 -8.22 0.21 -13.83
CA ASN A 198 -7.75 0.96 -15.02
C ASN A 198 -8.81 1.44 -16.03
N SER A 199 -10.13 1.37 -15.77
CA SER A 199 -11.06 2.12 -16.62
C SER A 199 -10.86 3.63 -16.42
N LYS A 200 -10.77 4.37 -17.54
CA LYS A 200 -10.80 5.84 -17.57
C LYS A 200 -12.21 6.40 -17.79
N GLU A 201 -13.19 5.54 -18.05
CA GLU A 201 -14.57 5.94 -18.30
C GLU A 201 -15.32 6.23 -17.00
N LEU A 202 -16.05 7.35 -16.98
CA LEU A 202 -16.84 7.87 -15.86
C LEU A 202 -18.28 7.29 -15.81
N SER A 203 -18.57 6.28 -16.63
CA SER A 203 -19.94 5.76 -16.85
C SER A 203 -20.51 4.91 -15.71
N ASP A 204 -19.71 4.59 -14.68
CA ASP A 204 -20.14 3.84 -13.50
C ASP A 204 -20.39 4.76 -12.30
N LYS A 205 -21.43 4.46 -11.50
CA LYS A 205 -21.74 5.15 -10.22
C LYS A 205 -20.58 5.13 -9.21
N ILE A 206 -19.55 4.32 -9.43
CA ILE A 206 -18.34 4.21 -8.59
C ILE A 206 -17.11 4.15 -9.52
N PRO A 207 -16.54 5.29 -9.93
CA PRO A 207 -15.35 5.29 -10.78
C PRO A 207 -14.10 4.86 -10.01
N SER A 208 -13.08 4.40 -10.75
CA SER A 208 -11.79 4.04 -10.16
C SER A 208 -11.05 5.26 -9.61
N ALA A 209 -10.23 5.08 -8.57
CA ALA A 209 -9.39 6.15 -8.03
C ALA A 209 -8.52 6.84 -9.11
N THR A 210 -8.04 6.09 -10.11
CA THR A 210 -7.28 6.65 -11.23
C THR A 210 -8.14 7.55 -12.12
N ALA A 211 -9.37 7.14 -12.44
CA ALA A 211 -10.29 7.96 -13.22
C ALA A 211 -10.63 9.27 -12.47
N ILE A 212 -10.85 9.21 -11.16
CA ILE A 212 -11.11 10.40 -10.33
C ILE A 212 -9.89 11.35 -10.35
N ARG A 213 -8.67 10.83 -10.20
CA ARG A 213 -7.45 11.68 -10.26
C ARG A 213 -7.28 12.34 -11.62
N SER A 214 -7.50 11.60 -12.72
CA SER A 214 -7.47 12.16 -14.08
C SER A 214 -8.53 13.23 -14.25
N PHE A 215 -9.77 12.96 -13.83
CA PHE A 215 -10.86 13.93 -13.88
C PHE A 215 -10.52 15.24 -13.14
N ILE A 216 -10.00 15.15 -11.91
CA ILE A 216 -9.63 16.34 -11.12
C ILE A 216 -8.49 17.12 -11.81
N THR A 217 -7.47 16.42 -12.31
CA THR A 217 -6.30 17.03 -12.95
C THR A 217 -6.64 17.66 -14.31
N GLU A 218 -7.58 17.09 -15.06
CA GLU A 218 -7.98 17.61 -16.37
C GLU A 218 -8.99 18.77 -16.24
N ASN A 219 -9.83 18.75 -15.20
CA ASN A 219 -10.98 19.66 -15.11
C ASN A 219 -10.84 20.79 -14.08
N HIS A 220 -9.79 20.79 -13.23
CA HIS A 220 -9.23 21.85 -12.35
C HIS A 220 -10.14 22.86 -11.61
N ALA A 221 -11.46 22.86 -11.78
CA ALA A 221 -12.50 23.64 -11.09
C ALA A 221 -13.89 23.54 -11.77
N LYS A 222 -14.00 23.02 -13.00
CA LYS A 222 -15.17 23.26 -13.86
C LYS A 222 -16.39 22.35 -13.68
N LEU A 223 -16.32 21.28 -12.88
CA LEU A 223 -17.45 20.35 -12.68
C LEU A 223 -17.46 19.83 -11.23
N GLN A 224 -17.75 20.72 -10.28
CA GLN A 224 -17.89 20.37 -8.86
C GLN A 224 -19.02 19.36 -8.61
N ASP A 225 -20.09 19.40 -9.40
CA ASP A 225 -21.27 18.57 -9.16
C ASP A 225 -21.02 17.10 -9.54
N GLU A 226 -20.32 16.82 -10.64
CA GLU A 226 -19.92 15.45 -11.00
C GLU A 226 -19.00 14.83 -9.94
N LEU A 227 -18.06 15.61 -9.40
CA LEU A 227 -17.16 15.11 -8.35
C LEU A 227 -17.93 14.70 -7.08
N LYS A 228 -18.97 15.45 -6.68
CA LYS A 228 -19.81 15.12 -5.52
C LYS A 228 -20.52 13.77 -5.67
N GLU A 229 -20.79 13.33 -6.89
CA GLU A 229 -21.40 12.01 -7.14
C GLU A 229 -20.39 10.87 -7.03
N MET A 230 -19.09 11.16 -7.12
CA MET A 230 -18.01 10.15 -7.13
C MET A 230 -17.35 9.95 -5.77
N VAL A 231 -17.40 10.96 -4.90
CA VAL A 231 -16.73 10.96 -3.59
C VAL A 231 -17.67 11.42 -2.47
N PRO A 232 -17.48 10.95 -1.22
CA PRO A 232 -18.26 11.45 -0.09
C PRO A 232 -17.99 12.92 0.19
N GLU A 233 -18.93 13.58 0.89
CA GLU A 233 -18.87 15.02 1.23
C GLU A 233 -17.54 15.42 1.87
N SER A 234 -17.05 14.69 2.87
CA SER A 234 -15.76 15.00 3.50
C SER A 234 -14.59 14.95 2.52
N SER A 235 -14.62 14.04 1.53
CA SER A 235 -13.58 13.94 0.52
C SER A 235 -13.66 15.07 -0.49
N PHE A 236 -14.87 15.41 -0.92
CA PHE A 236 -15.13 16.57 -1.76
C PHE A 236 -14.57 17.85 -1.11
N ASP A 237 -14.89 18.09 0.16
CA ASP A 237 -14.41 19.25 0.91
C ASP A 237 -12.89 19.31 1.02
N GLN A 238 -12.24 18.17 1.27
CA GLN A 238 -10.77 18.12 1.33
C GLN A 238 -10.15 18.38 -0.05
N ILE A 239 -10.75 17.89 -1.14
CA ILE A 239 -10.24 18.08 -2.50
C ILE A 239 -10.35 19.55 -2.94
N ILE A 240 -11.52 20.17 -2.78
CA ILE A 240 -11.76 21.54 -3.25
C ILE A 240 -10.99 22.60 -2.45
N ASN A 241 -10.75 22.33 -1.16
CA ASN A 241 -10.05 23.25 -0.26
C ASN A 241 -8.56 22.91 -0.12
N TYR A 242 -8.05 21.98 -0.94
CA TYR A 242 -6.67 21.54 -0.84
C TYR A 242 -5.71 22.69 -1.18
N LYS A 243 -4.84 23.07 -0.23
CA LYS A 243 -3.94 24.22 -0.36
C LYS A 243 -2.59 23.90 -1.04
N GLY A 244 -2.37 22.65 -1.43
CA GLY A 244 -1.17 22.20 -2.16
C GLY A 244 -1.48 21.81 -3.61
N SER A 245 -0.45 21.44 -4.35
CA SER A 245 -0.61 20.77 -5.65
C SER A 245 -0.88 19.28 -5.44
N PHE A 246 -1.67 18.67 -6.32
CA PHE A 246 -1.89 17.22 -6.27
C PHE A 246 -0.63 16.43 -6.61
N GLY A 247 -0.47 15.28 -5.96
CA GLY A 247 0.69 14.41 -6.13
C GLY A 247 0.88 13.95 -7.58
N ASN A 248 2.08 14.18 -8.12
CA ASN A 248 2.50 13.78 -9.46
C ASN A 248 3.96 13.28 -9.42
N THR A 249 4.21 12.10 -9.98
CA THR A 249 5.53 11.47 -10.07
C THR A 249 6.57 12.34 -10.77
N ASP A 250 6.18 13.08 -11.82
CA ASP A 250 7.08 13.96 -12.58
C ASP A 250 7.64 15.14 -11.76
N SER A 251 7.05 15.44 -10.60
CA SER A 251 7.62 16.45 -9.68
C SER A 251 8.99 16.00 -9.13
N PHE A 252 9.24 14.69 -9.07
CA PHE A 252 10.50 14.13 -8.57
C PHE A 252 11.58 13.95 -9.65
N THR A 253 11.33 14.29 -10.92
CA THR A 253 12.29 14.06 -12.01
C THR A 253 13.67 14.64 -11.71
N LYS A 254 13.75 15.91 -11.30
CA LYS A 254 15.06 16.55 -11.04
C LYS A 254 15.78 15.92 -9.84
N ILE A 255 15.07 15.53 -8.79
CA ILE A 255 15.64 14.85 -7.63
C ILE A 255 16.18 13.47 -8.03
N LEU A 256 15.43 12.73 -8.85
CA LEU A 256 15.86 11.45 -9.38
C LEU A 256 17.16 11.61 -10.18
N TYR A 257 17.22 12.54 -11.14
CA TYR A 257 18.42 12.77 -11.93
C TYR A 257 19.62 13.22 -11.08
N TYR A 258 19.39 14.05 -10.04
CA TYR A 258 20.43 14.38 -9.08
C TYR A 258 21.00 13.13 -8.39
N LYS A 259 20.14 12.20 -7.96
CA LYS A 259 20.56 10.91 -7.37
C LYS A 259 21.29 10.00 -8.37
N LEU A 260 20.86 10.00 -9.64
CA LEU A 260 21.50 9.21 -10.71
C LEU A 260 22.89 9.75 -11.06
N LEU A 261 23.09 11.07 -11.11
CA LEU A 261 24.41 11.70 -11.31
C LEU A 261 25.42 11.32 -10.20
N GLN A 262 24.92 10.98 -9.00
CA GLN A 262 25.76 10.52 -7.89
C GLN A 262 26.04 9.01 -7.92
N ALA A 263 25.40 8.25 -8.80
CA ALA A 263 25.47 6.79 -8.79
C ALA A 263 26.79 6.22 -9.38
N ASP A 264 27.60 7.05 -10.04
CA ASP A 264 28.68 6.54 -10.87
C ASP A 264 29.83 5.89 -10.07
N LYS A 265 30.12 4.64 -10.49
CA LYS A 265 31.02 3.58 -9.97
C LYS A 265 30.41 2.45 -9.13
N LYS A 266 29.22 2.59 -8.54
CA LYS A 266 28.65 1.53 -7.67
C LYS A 266 27.29 0.97 -8.13
N GLY A 267 26.72 1.52 -9.18
CA GLY A 267 25.40 1.11 -9.69
C GLY A 267 24.27 1.41 -8.69
N LEU A 268 23.08 0.86 -8.98
CA LEU A 268 21.84 1.14 -8.26
C LEU A 268 21.37 -0.06 -7.40
N THR A 269 22.13 -1.15 -7.36
CA THR A 269 21.77 -2.41 -6.67
C THR A 269 21.68 -2.30 -5.15
N LYS A 270 22.17 -1.21 -4.56
CA LYS A 270 21.99 -0.89 -3.13
C LYS A 270 20.55 -0.51 -2.79
N TYR A 271 19.78 -0.01 -3.75
CA TYR A 271 18.40 0.43 -3.54
C TYR A 271 17.43 -0.74 -3.62
N LEU A 272 16.32 -0.63 -2.90
CA LEU A 272 15.30 -1.67 -2.85
C LEU A 272 14.70 -1.95 -4.25
N ASP A 273 14.39 -3.22 -4.54
CA ASP A 273 13.81 -3.72 -5.79
C ASP A 273 14.68 -3.56 -7.06
N ILE A 274 15.96 -3.18 -6.96
CA ILE A 274 16.86 -3.01 -8.10
C ILE A 274 17.91 -4.11 -8.16
N ASN A 275 17.84 -4.95 -9.20
CA ASN A 275 18.90 -5.89 -9.56
C ASN A 275 19.88 -5.26 -10.58
N GLU A 276 20.94 -5.99 -10.94
CA GLU A 276 21.96 -5.50 -11.88
C GLU A 276 21.38 -5.16 -13.26
N GLU A 277 20.51 -6.02 -13.80
CA GLU A 277 19.82 -5.79 -15.08
C GLU A 277 19.03 -4.47 -15.08
N LEU A 278 18.20 -4.25 -14.05
CA LEU A 278 17.40 -3.03 -13.93
C LEU A 278 18.29 -1.82 -13.66
N SER A 279 19.37 -1.96 -12.88
CA SER A 279 20.36 -0.91 -12.66
C SER A 279 20.93 -0.40 -13.98
N ASN A 280 21.45 -1.31 -14.81
CA ASN A 280 22.02 -0.95 -16.12
C ASN A 280 20.96 -0.31 -17.02
N LYS A 281 19.76 -0.89 -17.07
CA LYS A 281 18.65 -0.36 -17.87
C LYS A 281 18.24 1.06 -17.47
N ILE A 282 18.23 1.38 -16.17
CA ILE A 282 17.91 2.73 -15.68
C ILE A 282 19.00 3.71 -16.08
N LEU A 283 20.28 3.36 -15.85
CA LEU A 283 21.41 4.23 -16.18
C LEU A 283 21.50 4.50 -17.68
N ASP A 284 21.36 3.47 -18.52
CA ASP A 284 21.35 3.60 -19.98
C ASP A 284 20.19 4.49 -20.47
N ALA A 285 18.99 4.33 -19.88
CA ALA A 285 17.84 5.14 -20.25
C ALA A 285 17.97 6.60 -19.77
N ALA A 286 18.60 6.82 -18.63
CA ALA A 286 18.80 8.13 -18.02
C ALA A 286 19.94 8.95 -18.65
N ASP A 287 20.70 8.39 -19.60
CA ASP A 287 21.68 9.15 -20.40
C ASP A 287 21.02 10.32 -21.16
N THR A 288 19.74 10.17 -21.49
CA THR A 288 18.89 11.26 -21.97
C THR A 288 17.99 11.77 -20.85
N PHE A 289 17.92 13.09 -20.66
CA PHE A 289 16.98 13.69 -19.71
C PHE A 289 15.53 13.54 -20.20
N MET A 290 14.68 12.93 -19.37
CA MET A 290 13.25 12.73 -19.63
C MET A 290 12.44 12.80 -18.34
N ALA A 291 11.11 12.95 -18.47
CA ALA A 291 10.20 12.97 -17.33
C ALA A 291 10.25 11.63 -16.55
N PHE A 292 9.81 11.62 -15.29
CA PHE A 292 9.88 10.43 -14.44
C PHE A 292 9.04 9.30 -15.04
N ASP A 293 7.83 9.63 -15.49
CA ASP A 293 6.92 8.66 -16.09
C ASP A 293 7.41 8.16 -17.46
N GLU A 294 8.09 9.03 -18.22
CA GLU A 294 8.72 8.66 -19.49
C GLU A 294 9.88 7.69 -19.26
N LEU A 295 10.72 7.95 -18.24
CA LEU A 295 11.80 7.03 -17.85
C LEU A 295 11.23 5.68 -17.40
N CYS A 296 10.12 5.68 -16.65
CA CYS A 296 9.42 4.44 -16.29
C CYS A 296 8.97 3.66 -17.53
N ALA A 297 8.37 4.35 -18.51
CA ALA A 297 7.91 3.74 -19.75
C ALA A 297 9.08 3.18 -20.57
N ARG A 298 10.20 3.91 -20.63
CA ARG A 298 11.43 3.48 -21.32
C ARG A 298 12.06 2.24 -20.69
N CYS A 299 12.05 2.15 -19.36
CA CYS A 299 12.58 1.00 -18.63
C CYS A 299 11.63 -0.21 -18.60
N LYS A 300 10.37 -0.08 -19.04
CA LYS A 300 9.41 -1.20 -19.09
C LYS A 300 9.91 -2.33 -19.98
N SER A 301 9.65 -3.57 -19.58
CA SER A 301 9.88 -4.77 -20.41
C SER A 301 8.75 -5.77 -20.25
N LYS A 302 8.79 -6.87 -20.99
CA LYS A 302 7.84 -7.98 -20.83
C LYS A 302 7.88 -8.57 -19.40
N ASN A 303 9.03 -8.49 -18.73
CA ASN A 303 9.26 -9.12 -17.43
C ASN A 303 9.22 -8.12 -16.25
N ILE A 304 9.14 -6.81 -16.52
CA ILE A 304 9.16 -5.76 -15.49
C ILE A 304 7.99 -4.79 -15.75
N THR A 305 7.05 -4.74 -14.80
CA THR A 305 5.88 -3.86 -14.88
C THR A 305 6.24 -2.41 -14.62
N TYR A 306 5.41 -1.49 -15.13
CA TYR A 306 5.57 -0.05 -14.87
C TYR A 306 5.62 0.26 -13.37
N SER A 307 4.70 -0.29 -12.57
CA SER A 307 4.68 -0.04 -11.12
C SER A 307 5.93 -0.54 -10.39
N ARG A 308 6.56 -1.63 -10.87
CA ARG A 308 7.84 -2.08 -10.29
C ARG A 308 8.94 -1.06 -10.57
N ILE A 309 9.01 -0.53 -11.78
CA ILE A 309 10.01 0.50 -12.14
C ILE A 309 9.75 1.79 -11.39
N SER A 310 8.51 2.26 -11.38
CA SER A 310 8.09 3.46 -10.66
C SER A 310 8.47 3.37 -9.18
N ARG A 311 8.22 2.24 -8.50
CA ARG A 311 8.72 1.98 -7.15
C ARG A 311 10.24 2.04 -7.06
N SER A 312 10.97 1.32 -7.92
CA SER A 312 12.44 1.31 -7.93
C SER A 312 13.02 2.72 -8.07
N LEU A 313 12.48 3.55 -8.97
CA LEU A 313 12.91 4.94 -9.12
C LEU A 313 12.58 5.78 -7.88
N MET A 314 11.41 5.57 -7.27
CA MET A 314 11.05 6.26 -6.04
C MET A 314 11.93 5.82 -4.85
N HIS A 315 12.35 4.55 -4.79
CA HIS A 315 13.32 4.07 -3.81
C HIS A 315 14.67 4.79 -3.96
N ILE A 316 15.09 5.14 -5.18
CA ILE A 316 16.30 5.96 -5.41
C ILE A 316 16.09 7.38 -4.88
N VAL A 317 14.95 8.00 -5.20
CA VAL A 317 14.59 9.36 -4.74
C VAL A 317 14.60 9.43 -3.20
N LEU A 318 13.96 8.45 -2.56
CA LEU A 318 13.78 8.39 -1.11
C LEU A 318 14.95 7.74 -0.35
N ASP A 319 16.02 7.37 -1.07
CA ASP A 319 17.20 6.69 -0.53
C ASP A 319 16.94 5.32 0.14
N MET A 320 15.86 4.64 -0.23
CA MET A 320 15.45 3.36 0.37
C MET A 320 16.39 2.21 -0.04
N LYS A 321 17.11 1.65 0.93
CA LYS A 321 18.09 0.58 0.74
C LYS A 321 17.50 -0.82 0.89
N ALA A 322 17.98 -1.76 0.09
CA ALA A 322 17.63 -3.18 0.21
C ALA A 322 18.07 -3.78 1.56
N SER A 323 19.25 -3.40 2.06
CA SER A 323 19.78 -3.87 3.36
C SER A 323 18.84 -3.53 4.53
N ASN A 324 18.30 -2.32 4.54
CA ASN A 324 17.42 -1.87 5.62
C ASN A 324 16.12 -2.68 5.63
N MET A 325 15.58 -3.00 4.44
CA MET A 325 14.39 -3.87 4.33
C MET A 325 14.66 -5.27 4.89
N GLU A 326 15.83 -5.85 4.62
CA GLU A 326 16.18 -7.17 5.17
C GLU A 326 16.30 -7.15 6.70
N GLU A 327 16.86 -6.08 7.28
CA GLU A 327 16.88 -5.90 8.74
C GLU A 327 15.47 -5.76 9.32
N TYR A 328 14.58 -5.00 8.66
CA TYR A 328 13.18 -4.88 9.10
C TYR A 328 12.43 -6.21 9.00
N LYS A 329 12.64 -6.98 7.93
CA LYS A 329 12.06 -8.33 7.81
C LYS A 329 12.55 -9.26 8.91
N ALA A 330 13.84 -9.21 9.25
CA ALA A 330 14.42 -10.01 10.32
C ALA A 330 13.83 -9.68 11.70
N ASP A 331 13.42 -8.43 11.93
CA ASP A 331 12.72 -7.98 13.16
C ASP A 331 11.19 -8.20 13.12
N GLY A 332 10.70 -8.97 12.14
CA GLY A 332 9.27 -9.23 11.99
C GLY A 332 8.49 -8.00 11.52
N TYR A 333 9.09 -7.24 10.60
CA TYR A 333 8.62 -6.00 9.97
C TYR A 333 8.68 -4.79 10.89
N THR A 334 7.56 -4.40 11.53
CA THR A 334 7.52 -3.25 12.43
C THR A 334 6.96 -3.64 13.80
N GLY A 335 7.53 -3.03 14.84
CA GLY A 335 7.07 -3.14 16.22
C GLY A 335 6.37 -1.88 16.74
N TYR A 336 6.02 -0.93 15.87
CA TYR A 336 5.26 0.28 16.24
C TYR A 336 4.03 0.55 15.38
N ALA A 337 3.06 1.26 15.96
CA ALA A 337 1.85 1.75 15.31
C ALA A 337 1.72 3.26 15.54
N ARG A 338 1.93 4.04 14.47
CA ARG A 338 1.77 5.49 14.52
C ARG A 338 0.33 5.87 14.20
N ILE A 339 -0.35 6.56 15.11
CA ILE A 339 -1.70 7.08 14.91
C ILE A 339 -1.63 8.36 14.06
N LEU A 340 -2.31 8.38 12.91
CA LEU A 340 -2.53 9.59 12.11
C LEU A 340 -3.76 10.36 12.61
N GLY A 341 -4.81 9.63 13.00
CA GLY A 341 -6.01 10.20 13.59
C GLY A 341 -6.94 9.15 14.16
N MET A 342 -7.85 9.59 15.02
CA MET A 342 -8.79 8.72 15.74
C MET A 342 -10.07 9.46 16.12
N LYS A 343 -11.15 8.72 16.36
CA LYS A 343 -12.32 9.24 17.10
C LYS A 343 -12.08 9.15 18.59
N LYS A 344 -12.70 10.02 19.39
CA LYS A 344 -12.59 9.96 20.85
C LYS A 344 -13.04 8.60 21.43
N ASP A 345 -14.06 8.00 20.83
CA ASP A 345 -14.70 6.78 21.34
C ASP A 345 -13.79 5.54 21.28
N ILE A 346 -12.73 5.53 20.46
CA ILE A 346 -11.79 4.40 20.38
C ILE A 346 -10.70 4.44 21.48
N SER A 347 -10.67 5.48 22.31
CA SER A 347 -9.68 5.64 23.39
C SER A 347 -9.57 4.43 24.34
N PRO A 348 -10.67 3.77 24.76
CA PRO A 348 -10.59 2.54 25.55
C PRO A 348 -9.88 1.40 24.82
N SER A 349 -10.14 1.21 23.52
CA SER A 349 -9.46 0.19 22.70
C SER A 349 -7.96 0.47 22.58
N ILE A 350 -7.54 1.73 22.46
CA ILE A 350 -6.12 2.11 22.45
C ILE A 350 -5.44 1.77 23.79
N LYS A 351 -6.13 1.99 24.92
CA LYS A 351 -5.61 1.55 26.24
C LYS A 351 -5.46 0.04 26.30
N THR A 352 -6.42 -0.70 25.75
CA THR A 352 -6.33 -2.17 25.64
C THR A 352 -5.12 -2.58 24.81
N VAL A 353 -4.87 -1.96 23.64
CA VAL A 353 -3.67 -2.22 22.84
C VAL A 353 -2.40 -2.00 23.65
N LYS A 354 -2.31 -0.93 24.44
CA LYS A 354 -1.12 -0.68 25.29
C LYS A 354 -0.91 -1.76 26.37
N ASN A 355 -1.96 -2.47 26.77
CA ASN A 355 -1.90 -3.51 27.81
C ASN A 355 -1.63 -4.91 27.25
N ILE A 356 -2.24 -5.26 26.10
CA ILE A 356 -2.20 -6.63 25.55
C ILE A 356 -1.45 -6.72 24.22
N GLY A 357 -1.30 -5.61 23.51
CA GLY A 357 -0.66 -5.57 22.21
C GLY A 357 0.85 -5.71 22.33
N ASN A 358 1.45 -6.43 21.38
CA ASN A 358 2.90 -6.56 21.24
C ASN A 358 3.45 -5.48 20.27
N ILE A 359 3.01 -4.24 20.46
CA ILE A 359 3.32 -3.10 19.59
C ILE A 359 3.32 -1.79 20.35
N LYS A 360 4.27 -0.90 20.03
CA LYS A 360 4.31 0.46 20.60
C LYS A 360 3.37 1.35 19.81
N ILE A 361 2.20 1.64 20.38
CA ILE A 361 1.22 2.56 19.79
C ILE A 361 1.36 3.96 20.39
N PHE A 362 1.51 4.97 19.53
CA PHE A 362 1.68 6.35 19.94
C PHE A 362 1.00 7.30 18.96
N ASN A 363 0.61 8.48 19.46
CA ASN A 363 0.04 9.54 18.64
C ASN A 363 0.97 10.76 18.55
N GLN A 364 1.77 11.06 19.57
CA GLN A 364 2.72 12.18 19.53
C GLN A 364 4.11 11.66 19.18
N LEU A 365 4.70 12.20 18.10
CA LEU A 365 6.04 11.78 17.65
C LEU A 365 7.15 12.03 18.69
N LYS A 366 6.95 12.95 19.63
CA LYS A 366 7.90 13.19 20.72
C LYS A 366 8.05 12.01 21.69
N GLU A 367 7.08 11.08 21.72
CA GLU A 367 7.17 9.85 22.52
C GLU A 367 8.10 8.82 21.88
N ALA A 368 8.29 8.88 20.55
CA ALA A 368 8.99 7.84 19.78
C ALA A 368 10.43 7.59 20.25
N PRO A 369 11.28 8.62 20.51
CA PRO A 369 12.65 8.39 20.97
C PRO A 369 12.76 7.67 22.32
N GLU A 370 11.70 7.68 23.14
CA GLU A 370 11.69 7.05 24.46
C GLU A 370 11.21 5.59 24.42
N ILE A 371 10.42 5.21 23.40
CA ILE A 371 9.72 3.92 23.35
C ILE A 371 10.15 3.01 22.20
N LEU A 372 10.80 3.56 21.17
CA LEU A 372 11.22 2.82 19.99
C LEU A 372 12.68 2.38 20.08
N SER A 373 12.98 1.18 19.58
CA SER A 373 14.36 0.73 19.38
C SER A 373 15.06 1.57 18.33
N GLU A 374 16.39 1.48 18.23
CA GLU A 374 17.16 2.15 17.18
C GLU A 374 16.68 1.75 15.76
N LEU A 375 16.34 0.47 15.57
CA LEU A 375 15.84 -0.05 14.29
C LEU A 375 14.45 0.52 13.96
N GLU A 376 13.55 0.57 14.94
CA GLU A 376 12.21 1.15 14.80
C GLU A 376 12.29 2.67 14.54
N MET A 377 13.20 3.37 15.24
CA MET A 377 13.47 4.78 15.01
C MET A 377 14.03 5.06 13.62
N ARG A 378 14.89 4.19 13.08
CA ARG A 378 15.38 4.32 11.70
C ARG A 378 14.23 4.25 10.69
N LEU A 379 13.37 3.23 10.81
CA LEU A 379 12.19 3.08 9.93
C LEU A 379 11.23 4.28 10.04
N LEU A 380 11.00 4.79 11.26
CA LEU A 380 10.20 6.00 11.47
C LEU A 380 10.85 7.20 10.80
N ASN A 381 12.16 7.42 10.98
CA ASN A 381 12.88 8.54 10.39
C ASN A 381 12.91 8.51 8.86
N GLU A 382 13.03 7.33 8.25
CA GLU A 382 12.91 7.16 6.79
C GLU A 382 11.50 7.51 6.31
N THR A 383 10.47 7.13 7.09
CA THR A 383 9.08 7.51 6.80
C THR A 383 8.88 9.02 6.90
N LEU A 384 9.38 9.65 7.97
CA LEU A 384 9.32 11.10 8.16
C LEU A 384 10.11 11.87 7.10
N PHE A 385 11.25 11.34 6.64
CA PHE A 385 12.02 11.91 5.53
C PHE A 385 11.19 11.95 4.25
N ALA A 386 10.52 10.84 3.91
CA ALA A 386 9.65 10.79 2.74
C ALA A 386 8.52 11.83 2.83
N ASN A 387 7.81 11.90 3.95
CA ASN A 387 6.71 12.86 4.13
C ASN A 387 7.17 14.32 4.09
N LYS A 388 8.38 14.60 4.60
CA LYS A 388 9.01 15.92 4.49
C LYS A 388 9.29 16.26 3.03
N LEU A 389 9.84 15.31 2.26
CA LEU A 389 10.09 15.52 0.83
C LEU A 389 8.78 15.76 0.07
N TYR A 390 7.73 14.99 0.36
CA TYR A 390 6.40 15.21 -0.20
C TYR A 390 5.88 16.63 0.09
N SER A 391 6.01 17.09 1.34
CA SER A 391 5.54 18.42 1.74
C SER A 391 6.31 19.54 1.05
N LEU A 392 7.62 19.37 0.84
CA LEU A 392 8.42 20.32 0.09
C LEU A 392 7.96 20.42 -1.38
N GLU A 393 7.74 19.29 -2.03
CA GLU A 393 7.34 19.27 -3.45
C GLU A 393 5.91 19.76 -3.67
N PHE A 394 4.95 19.34 -2.84
CA PHE A 394 3.53 19.54 -3.12
C PHE A 394 2.87 20.63 -2.27
N LYS A 395 3.48 21.04 -1.16
CA LYS A 395 2.97 22.13 -0.31
C LYS A 395 3.87 23.36 -0.32
N GLY A 396 5.11 23.25 -0.82
CA GLY A 396 6.09 24.33 -0.75
C GLY A 396 6.53 24.65 0.69
N GLU A 397 6.29 23.73 1.63
CA GLU A 397 6.51 23.95 3.05
C GLU A 397 7.37 22.85 3.67
N ASN A 398 8.29 23.26 4.54
CA ASN A 398 9.04 22.33 5.38
C ASN A 398 8.22 21.97 6.62
N VAL A 399 7.28 21.03 6.45
CA VAL A 399 6.39 20.57 7.52
C VAL A 399 7.18 19.70 8.51
N ASN A 400 7.33 20.17 9.74
CA ASN A 400 7.87 19.36 10.83
C ASN A 400 6.73 18.61 11.55
N GLU A 401 6.59 17.32 11.26
CA GLU A 401 5.53 16.50 11.83
C GLU A 401 5.58 16.39 13.37
N TYR A 402 6.73 16.62 14.01
CA TYR A 402 6.82 16.64 15.49
C TYR A 402 5.99 17.76 16.13
N ARG A 403 5.59 18.77 15.34
CA ARG A 403 4.76 19.89 15.80
C ARG A 403 3.27 19.70 15.49
N LEU A 404 2.93 18.68 14.72
CA LEU A 404 1.55 18.41 14.35
C LEU A 404 0.81 17.72 15.51
N GLN A 405 -0.44 18.11 15.70
CA GLN A 405 -1.34 17.40 16.59
C GLN A 405 -2.05 16.29 15.80
N PRO A 406 -2.28 15.11 16.39
CA PRO A 406 -3.11 14.07 15.79
C PRO A 406 -4.52 14.58 15.50
N THR A 407 -5.12 14.14 14.40
CA THR A 407 -6.52 14.43 14.11
C THR A 407 -7.40 13.67 15.09
N ILE A 408 -8.13 14.39 15.95
CA ILE A 408 -9.09 13.80 16.90
C ILE A 408 -10.48 14.34 16.56
N LEU A 409 -11.40 13.44 16.18
CA LEU A 409 -12.82 13.76 15.99
C LEU A 409 -13.62 13.43 17.25
#